data_AF-A0A8H2XQ43-F1
#
_entry.id   AF-A0A8H2XQ43-F1
#
_cell.length_a   1.000
_cell.length_b   1.000
_cell.length_c   1.000
_cell.angle_alpha   90.00
_cell.angle_beta   90.00
_cell.angle_gamma   90.00
#
_symmetry.space_group_name_H-M   'P 1'
#
loop_
_entity.id
_entity.type
_entity.pdbx_description
1 polymer ?
#
loop_
_entity_poly.entity_id
_entity_poly.type
_entity_poly.pdbx_seq_one_letter_code
_entity_poly.pdbx_strand_id
1 'polypeptide(L)'
;MLFRARPIAVQRSFHSSTIVLNSQFRIADGTNNSSPSSHADSPSSKEETEPLPGLELVSQTSPPPTSGSSGLPQILPENELRDILRVNAFDTHRFVTALERTFPTPIARTLMRAARAMLVVRFGRVKQEIFGVRDLDNQAYLFRAAISELRTELTMRTRSEFAALRTASNSLRREVDTLNGKMKEDIATLKHDIDMDINNRKNETRADAKVNEISIEELNHRATIKISDLRTEIEQAKWVNVSRGVLGVLSLVSLVIATMELAPKPTKPVPVPTPTVVVEREKLDLREFEDNESTS
;
A
#
# COMPACT_ATOMS: atom_id res chain seq x y z
N MET A 1 26.40 -11.25 -49.78
CA MET A 1 25.95 -9.88 -49.46
C MET A 1 24.64 -9.99 -48.69
N LEU A 2 24.68 -9.71 -47.39
CA LEU A 2 23.59 -9.94 -46.43
C LEU A 2 22.60 -8.77 -46.44
N PHE A 3 21.34 -9.03 -46.78
CA PHE A 3 20.24 -8.09 -46.57
C PHE A 3 19.77 -8.16 -45.11
N ARG A 4 20.03 -7.09 -44.34
CA ARG A 4 19.58 -6.91 -42.96
C ARG A 4 18.26 -6.15 -42.96
N ALA A 5 17.17 -6.81 -42.62
CA ALA A 5 15.87 -6.18 -42.38
C ALA A 5 15.93 -5.29 -41.11
N ARG A 6 15.38 -4.08 -41.20
CA ARG A 6 15.23 -3.13 -40.08
C ARG A 6 13.92 -3.43 -39.33
N PRO A 7 13.90 -3.45 -37.98
CA PRO A 7 12.65 -3.51 -37.23
C PRO A 7 11.96 -2.14 -37.18
N ILE A 8 10.66 -2.14 -37.45
CA ILE A 8 9.75 -1.00 -37.31
C ILE A 8 9.34 -0.93 -35.83
N ALA A 9 9.76 0.11 -35.12
CA ALA A 9 9.31 0.39 -33.76
C ALA A 9 7.96 1.15 -33.82
N VAL A 10 6.92 0.57 -33.24
CA VAL A 10 5.61 1.21 -33.07
C VAL A 10 5.63 1.99 -31.77
N GLN A 11 5.74 3.32 -31.88
CA GLN A 11 5.69 4.24 -30.76
C GLN A 11 4.22 4.47 -30.35
N ARG A 12 3.77 3.83 -29.27
CA ARG A 12 2.48 4.14 -28.63
C ARG A 12 2.66 5.28 -27.65
N SER A 13 2.05 6.43 -27.94
CA SER A 13 1.95 7.57 -27.04
C SER A 13 1.01 7.26 -25.88
N PHE A 14 1.52 7.27 -24.65
CA PHE A 14 0.70 7.28 -23.44
C PHE A 14 0.38 8.73 -23.07
N HIS A 15 -0.90 9.09 -23.14
CA HIS A 15 -1.41 10.37 -22.66
C HIS A 15 -1.62 10.24 -21.14
N SER A 16 -0.83 10.99 -20.37
CA SER A 16 -0.93 11.03 -18.90
C SER A 16 -1.98 12.08 -18.52
N SER A 17 -3.17 11.64 -18.11
CA SER A 17 -4.20 12.54 -17.56
C SER A 17 -4.05 12.59 -16.05
N THR A 18 -3.63 13.74 -15.53
CA THR A 18 -3.55 14.07 -14.10
C THR A 18 -4.96 14.20 -13.51
N ILE A 19 -5.29 13.37 -12.53
CA ILE A 19 -6.49 13.52 -11.69
C ILE A 19 -6.13 14.43 -10.51
N VAL A 20 -6.81 15.57 -10.41
CA VAL A 20 -6.72 16.49 -9.26
C VAL A 20 -7.70 15.98 -8.18
N LEU A 21 -7.19 15.49 -7.05
CA LEU A 21 -8.01 15.22 -5.87
C LEU A 21 -8.22 16.52 -5.07
N ASN A 22 -9.48 16.93 -4.98
CA ASN A 22 -9.94 17.99 -4.07
C ASN A 22 -10.20 17.37 -2.69
N SER A 23 -9.31 17.62 -1.73
CA SER A 23 -9.49 17.18 -0.34
C SER A 23 -10.16 18.27 0.49
N GLN A 24 -11.48 18.15 0.73
CA GLN A 24 -12.12 18.84 1.85
C GLN A 24 -12.01 17.97 3.10
N PHE A 25 -11.16 18.40 4.02
CA PHE A 25 -11.03 17.86 5.37
C PHE A 25 -11.95 18.65 6.31
N ARG A 26 -12.98 18.01 6.86
CA ARG A 26 -13.79 18.55 7.97
C ARG A 26 -13.52 17.74 9.23
N ILE A 27 -12.94 18.41 10.23
CA ILE A 27 -12.83 17.90 11.59
C ILE A 27 -14.21 18.05 12.24
N ALA A 28 -14.81 16.94 12.68
CA ALA A 28 -15.91 16.95 13.63
C ALA A 28 -15.38 16.40 14.96
N ASP A 29 -15.44 17.22 16.00
CA ASP A 29 -15.15 16.86 17.38
C ASP A 29 -16.46 16.99 18.18
N GLY A 30 -16.69 16.10 19.15
CA GLY A 30 -17.89 16.16 20.01
C GLY A 30 -18.46 14.84 20.52
N THR A 31 -17.69 14.15 21.37
CA THR A 31 -18.11 13.58 22.67
C THR A 31 -19.57 13.12 22.88
N ASN A 32 -19.80 11.83 23.13
CA ASN A 32 -20.24 11.27 24.44
C ASN A 32 -21.05 9.95 24.35
N ASN A 33 -20.59 9.02 25.19
CA ASN A 33 -21.34 8.12 26.06
C ASN A 33 -21.54 6.64 25.70
N SER A 34 -21.54 5.90 26.80
CA SER A 34 -21.24 4.50 27.10
C SER A 34 -22.29 3.45 26.74
N SER A 35 -21.76 2.24 26.53
CA SER A 35 -22.21 0.92 27.03
C SER A 35 -22.84 -0.07 26.02
N PRO A 36 -22.62 -1.39 26.24
CA PRO A 36 -22.73 -2.41 25.21
C PRO A 36 -23.94 -3.32 25.43
N SER A 37 -24.69 -3.69 24.38
CA SER A 37 -25.48 -4.92 24.38
C SER A 37 -26.05 -5.29 23.01
N SER A 38 -26.05 -6.61 22.79
CA SER A 38 -27.03 -7.43 22.07
C SER A 38 -27.19 -7.29 20.56
N HIS A 39 -26.67 -8.29 19.85
CA HIS A 39 -27.43 -9.22 19.01
C HIS A 39 -28.85 -8.77 18.61
N ALA A 40 -29.05 -8.50 17.31
CA ALA A 40 -29.75 -9.40 16.39
C ALA A 40 -30.02 -8.70 15.05
N ASP A 41 -30.05 -9.53 14.01
CA ASP A 41 -30.67 -9.32 12.70
C ASP A 41 -29.97 -8.41 11.68
N SER A 42 -29.12 -9.05 10.87
CA SER A 42 -29.09 -8.78 9.44
C SER A 42 -29.18 -10.10 8.67
N PRO A 43 -29.99 -10.15 7.60
CA PRO A 43 -30.27 -11.39 6.89
C PRO A 43 -29.01 -11.83 6.15
N SER A 44 -28.64 -13.09 6.36
CA SER A 44 -27.62 -13.80 5.60
C SER A 44 -28.05 -13.84 4.12
N SER A 45 -27.55 -12.90 3.32
CA SER A 45 -27.50 -13.01 1.87
C SER A 45 -26.51 -14.13 1.54
N LYS A 46 -27.08 -15.31 1.29
CA LYS A 46 -26.43 -16.34 0.50
C LYS A 46 -26.19 -15.76 -0.89
N GLU A 47 -25.00 -15.23 -1.13
CA GLU A 47 -24.51 -15.09 -2.51
C GLU A 47 -24.04 -16.47 -2.98
N GLU A 48 -25.05 -17.18 -3.46
CA GLU A 48 -24.97 -18.24 -4.44
C GLU A 48 -23.91 -17.85 -5.49
N THR A 49 -22.81 -18.58 -5.50
CA THR A 49 -21.80 -18.48 -6.55
C THR A 49 -22.44 -18.97 -7.84
N GLU A 50 -23.03 -18.03 -8.59
CA GLU A 50 -23.46 -18.19 -9.98
C GLU A 50 -22.27 -18.77 -10.79
N PRO A 51 -22.36 -20.02 -11.27
CA PRO A 51 -21.36 -20.53 -12.17
C PRO A 51 -21.62 -19.91 -13.54
N LEU A 52 -20.62 -19.18 -14.04
CA LEU A 52 -20.62 -18.60 -15.39
C LEU A 52 -21.29 -19.54 -16.42
N PRO A 53 -22.29 -19.05 -17.18
CA PRO A 53 -22.99 -19.86 -18.16
C PRO A 53 -22.02 -20.21 -19.29
N GLY A 54 -21.63 -21.49 -19.37
CA GLY A 54 -20.69 -21.98 -20.38
C GLY A 54 -19.90 -23.25 -20.03
N LEU A 55 -20.00 -23.74 -18.79
CA LEU A 55 -19.27 -24.95 -18.36
C LEU A 55 -20.01 -26.28 -18.53
N GLU A 56 -21.27 -26.29 -18.98
CA GLU A 56 -22.04 -27.54 -19.11
C GLU A 56 -21.65 -28.42 -20.30
N LEU A 57 -20.93 -27.91 -21.32
CA LEU A 57 -20.56 -28.73 -22.46
C LEU A 57 -19.30 -29.59 -22.24
N VAL A 58 -18.63 -29.48 -21.08
CA VAL A 58 -17.38 -30.22 -20.79
C VAL A 58 -17.50 -31.15 -19.57
N SER A 59 -18.63 -31.17 -18.86
CA SER A 59 -18.85 -32.11 -17.74
C SER A 59 -19.69 -33.34 -18.08
N GLN A 60 -20.23 -33.45 -19.29
CA GLN A 60 -20.77 -34.72 -19.79
C GLN A 60 -19.68 -35.53 -20.49
N THR A 61 -18.74 -36.07 -19.71
CA THR A 61 -18.02 -37.26 -20.14
C THR A 61 -18.44 -38.39 -19.22
N SER A 62 -19.33 -39.22 -19.73
CA SER A 62 -19.44 -40.63 -19.38
C SER A 62 -18.06 -41.25 -19.08
N PRO A 63 -18.02 -42.30 -18.23
CA PRO A 63 -16.76 -42.94 -17.86
C PRO A 63 -15.94 -43.28 -19.12
N PRO A 64 -14.60 -43.23 -19.05
CA PRO A 64 -13.77 -43.65 -20.16
C PRO A 64 -14.22 -45.07 -20.55
N PRO A 65 -14.43 -45.40 -21.84
CA PRO A 65 -14.36 -46.78 -22.22
C PRO A 65 -12.95 -47.25 -21.91
N THR A 66 -12.79 -47.85 -20.72
CA THR A 66 -11.63 -48.61 -20.34
C THR A 66 -11.44 -49.68 -21.41
N SER A 67 -10.30 -49.61 -22.08
CA SER A 67 -9.66 -50.71 -22.80
C SER A 67 -10.47 -51.34 -23.91
N GLY A 68 -10.20 -50.88 -25.14
CA GLY A 68 -10.50 -51.65 -26.34
C GLY A 68 -10.03 -50.93 -27.59
N SER A 69 -8.80 -51.24 -28.03
CA SER A 69 -8.24 -50.88 -29.35
C SER A 69 -7.86 -49.40 -29.49
N SER A 70 -6.58 -49.01 -29.47
CA SER A 70 -5.78 -48.85 -30.70
C SER A 70 -6.57 -49.15 -31.99
N GLY A 71 -7.64 -48.40 -32.22
CA GLY A 71 -8.48 -48.53 -33.39
C GLY A 71 -7.80 -47.90 -34.59
N LEU A 72 -6.71 -48.52 -35.06
CA LEU A 72 -6.53 -48.67 -36.49
C LEU A 72 -7.73 -49.51 -36.95
N PRO A 73 -8.74 -48.96 -37.62
CA PRO A 73 -9.88 -49.77 -37.97
C PRO A 73 -9.43 -50.81 -39.00
N GLN A 74 -9.83 -52.03 -38.70
CA GLN A 74 -9.51 -53.27 -39.38
C GLN A 74 -9.58 -53.11 -40.89
N ILE A 75 -8.45 -53.38 -41.55
CA ILE A 75 -8.39 -53.66 -42.98
C ILE A 75 -9.46 -54.72 -43.25
N LEU A 76 -10.47 -54.38 -44.06
CA LEU A 76 -11.45 -55.34 -44.54
C LEU A 76 -10.68 -56.56 -45.08
N PRO A 77 -10.88 -57.77 -44.53
CA PRO A 77 -10.06 -58.91 -44.88
C PRO A 77 -10.20 -59.17 -46.38
N GLU A 78 -9.06 -59.19 -47.07
CA GLU A 78 -8.95 -59.43 -48.52
C GLU A 78 -9.62 -60.74 -48.99
N ASN A 79 -9.99 -61.60 -48.04
CA ASN A 79 -10.74 -62.83 -48.25
C ASN A 79 -12.17 -62.58 -48.80
N GLU A 80 -12.87 -61.55 -48.34
CA GLU A 80 -14.21 -61.19 -48.82
C GLU A 80 -14.21 -60.84 -50.32
N LEU A 81 -13.11 -60.25 -50.81
CA LEU A 81 -12.95 -59.84 -52.21
C LEU A 81 -12.82 -61.05 -53.15
N ARG A 82 -12.26 -62.16 -52.65
CA ARG A 82 -12.06 -63.39 -53.43
C ARG A 82 -13.34 -64.22 -53.54
N ASP A 83 -14.21 -64.14 -52.55
CA ASP A 83 -15.45 -64.93 -52.54
C ASP A 83 -16.50 -64.33 -53.50
N ILE A 84 -16.59 -63.01 -53.63
CA ILE A 84 -17.49 -62.37 -54.61
C ILE A 84 -17.11 -62.72 -56.06
N LEU A 85 -15.82 -62.87 -56.34
CA LEU A 85 -15.33 -63.20 -57.68
C LEU A 85 -15.58 -64.68 -58.04
N ARG A 86 -15.65 -65.57 -57.04
CA ARG A 86 -15.85 -67.01 -57.23
C ARG A 86 -17.31 -67.40 -57.45
N VAL A 87 -18.26 -66.62 -56.93
CA VAL A 87 -19.70 -66.90 -57.05
C VAL A 87 -20.24 -66.77 -58.49
N ASN A 88 -19.48 -66.18 -59.43
CA ASN A 88 -19.98 -65.84 -60.78
C ASN A 88 -19.22 -66.50 -61.96
N ALA A 89 -18.72 -67.72 -61.81
CA ALA A 89 -18.19 -68.48 -62.94
C ALA A 89 -19.34 -69.10 -63.76
N PHE A 90 -19.63 -68.56 -64.95
CA PHE A 90 -20.63 -69.14 -65.86
C PHE A 90 -20.14 -70.47 -66.44
N ASP A 91 -20.71 -71.58 -65.96
CA ASP A 91 -20.40 -72.91 -66.45
C ASP A 91 -20.95 -73.11 -67.86
N THR A 92 -20.03 -72.97 -68.82
CA THR A 92 -20.31 -73.07 -70.24
C THR A 92 -20.61 -74.51 -70.65
N HIS A 93 -20.01 -75.49 -69.98
CA HIS A 93 -20.14 -76.91 -70.32
C HIS A 93 -21.53 -77.42 -69.93
N ARG A 94 -21.94 -77.19 -68.68
CA ARG A 94 -23.27 -77.59 -68.20
C ARG A 94 -24.40 -76.93 -68.99
N PHE A 95 -24.22 -75.67 -69.40
CA PHE A 95 -25.20 -74.95 -70.23
C PHE A 95 -25.35 -75.57 -71.63
N VAL A 96 -24.24 -75.92 -72.27
CA VAL A 96 -24.26 -76.56 -73.60
C VAL A 96 -24.82 -77.97 -73.51
N THR A 97 -24.42 -78.78 -72.52
CA THR A 97 -24.96 -80.14 -72.32
C THR A 97 -26.48 -80.14 -72.05
N ALA A 98 -27.01 -79.09 -71.43
CA ALA A 98 -28.46 -78.93 -71.24
C ALA A 98 -29.17 -78.58 -72.56
N LEU A 99 -28.57 -77.73 -73.40
CA LEU A 99 -29.13 -77.31 -74.68
C LEU A 99 -29.08 -78.39 -75.77
N GLU A 100 -28.05 -79.24 -75.75
CA GLU A 100 -27.89 -80.37 -76.69
C GLU A 100 -28.99 -81.43 -76.55
N ARG A 101 -29.75 -81.43 -75.45
CA ARG A 101 -30.93 -82.29 -75.29
C ARG A 101 -32.14 -81.84 -76.12
N THR A 102 -32.16 -80.59 -76.58
CA THR A 102 -33.34 -79.98 -77.25
C THR A 102 -33.00 -79.39 -78.60
N PHE A 103 -31.74 -79.00 -78.83
CA PHE A 103 -31.27 -78.36 -80.06
C PHE A 103 -30.04 -79.06 -80.63
N PRO A 104 -29.81 -79.01 -81.96
CA PRO A 104 -28.60 -79.53 -82.55
C PRO A 104 -27.38 -78.73 -82.07
N THR A 105 -26.26 -79.44 -81.88
CA THR A 105 -24.98 -78.94 -81.37
C THR A 105 -24.52 -77.57 -81.92
N PRO A 106 -24.61 -77.25 -83.23
CA PRO A 106 -24.20 -75.93 -83.73
C PRO A 106 -25.05 -74.77 -83.20
N ILE A 107 -26.35 -74.99 -82.99
CA ILE A 107 -27.28 -73.98 -82.49
C ILE A 107 -27.05 -73.77 -80.99
N ALA A 108 -26.90 -74.85 -80.22
CA ALA A 108 -26.59 -74.82 -78.79
C ALA A 108 -25.28 -74.03 -78.50
N ARG A 109 -24.24 -74.26 -79.30
CA ARG A 109 -22.96 -73.55 -79.19
C ARG A 109 -23.09 -72.06 -79.52
N THR A 110 -23.93 -71.70 -80.48
CA THR A 110 -24.17 -70.31 -80.87
C THR A 110 -24.96 -69.57 -79.79
N LEU A 111 -25.99 -70.20 -79.22
CA LEU A 111 -26.77 -69.64 -78.12
C LEU A 111 -25.92 -69.46 -76.85
N MET A 112 -25.02 -70.40 -76.55
CA MET A 112 -24.04 -70.25 -75.48
C MET A 112 -23.14 -69.04 -75.68
N ARG A 113 -22.60 -68.84 -76.89
CA ARG A 113 -21.75 -67.69 -77.18
C ARG A 113 -22.52 -66.38 -77.02
N ALA A 114 -23.77 -66.33 -77.48
CA ALA A 114 -24.66 -65.18 -77.30
C ALA A 114 -24.97 -64.90 -75.82
N ALA A 115 -25.33 -65.93 -75.05
CA ALA A 115 -25.62 -65.82 -73.61
C ALA A 115 -24.38 -65.37 -72.83
N ARG A 116 -23.20 -65.92 -73.14
CA ARG A 116 -21.92 -65.51 -72.56
C ARG A 116 -21.60 -64.06 -72.88
N ALA A 117 -21.79 -63.63 -74.13
CA ALA A 117 -21.55 -62.25 -74.53
C ALA A 117 -22.45 -61.26 -73.77
N MET A 118 -23.75 -61.57 -73.65
CA MET A 118 -24.71 -60.75 -72.90
C MET A 118 -24.37 -60.70 -71.40
N LEU A 119 -23.94 -61.83 -70.83
CA LEU A 119 -23.55 -61.90 -69.43
C LEU A 119 -22.31 -61.05 -69.16
N VAL A 120 -21.29 -61.12 -70.02
CA VAL A 120 -20.06 -60.30 -69.90
C VAL A 120 -20.39 -58.81 -69.91
N VAL A 121 -21.30 -58.37 -70.78
CA VAL A 121 -21.71 -56.95 -70.87
C VAL A 121 -22.44 -56.50 -69.59
N ARG A 122 -23.39 -57.30 -69.08
CA ARG A 122 -24.11 -56.96 -67.84
C ARG A 122 -23.20 -57.02 -66.62
N PHE A 123 -22.31 -58.01 -66.55
CA PHE A 123 -21.35 -58.16 -65.47
C PHE A 123 -20.36 -56.99 -65.43
N GLY A 124 -19.93 -56.51 -66.60
CA GLY A 124 -19.12 -55.31 -66.72
C GLY A 124 -19.77 -54.09 -66.06
N ARG A 125 -21.08 -53.87 -66.30
CA ARG A 125 -21.85 -52.78 -65.66
C ARG A 125 -21.94 -52.93 -64.15
N VAL A 126 -22.38 -54.10 -63.67
CA VAL A 126 -22.52 -54.38 -62.23
C VAL A 126 -21.17 -54.24 -61.51
N LYS A 127 -20.09 -54.70 -62.12
CA LYS A 127 -18.73 -54.57 -61.56
C LYS A 127 -18.32 -53.10 -61.39
N GLN A 128 -18.65 -52.22 -62.34
CA GLN A 128 -18.38 -50.79 -62.23
C GLN A 128 -19.20 -50.14 -61.10
N GLU A 129 -20.46 -50.50 -60.94
CA GLU A 129 -21.31 -50.01 -59.83
C GLU A 129 -20.79 -50.48 -58.46
N ILE A 130 -20.40 -51.75 -58.33
CA ILE A 130 -19.82 -52.29 -57.09
C ILE A 130 -18.48 -51.59 -56.76
N PHE A 131 -17.65 -51.30 -57.76
CA PHE A 131 -16.44 -50.52 -57.54
C PHE A 131 -16.73 -49.09 -57.07
N GLY A 132 -17.80 -48.46 -57.56
CA GLY A 132 -18.25 -47.15 -57.08
C GLY A 132 -18.73 -47.18 -55.63
N VAL A 133 -19.49 -48.20 -55.23
CA VAL A 133 -19.92 -48.38 -53.83
C VAL A 133 -18.71 -48.57 -52.91
N ARG A 134 -17.73 -49.38 -53.32
CA ARG A 134 -16.53 -49.65 -52.52
C ARG A 134 -15.62 -48.43 -52.38
N ASP A 135 -15.51 -47.60 -53.41
CA ASP A 135 -14.76 -46.34 -53.33
C ASP A 135 -15.46 -45.35 -52.40
N LEU A 136 -16.79 -45.26 -52.47
CA LEU A 136 -17.59 -44.45 -51.54
C LEU A 136 -17.40 -44.89 -50.08
N ASP A 137 -17.44 -46.20 -49.81
CA ASP A 137 -17.22 -46.76 -48.47
C ASP A 137 -15.80 -46.43 -47.95
N ASN A 138 -14.79 -46.53 -48.82
CA ASN A 138 -13.42 -46.16 -48.47
C ASN A 138 -13.27 -44.65 -48.18
N GLN A 139 -13.94 -43.79 -48.95
CA GLN A 139 -13.93 -42.34 -48.69
C GLN A 139 -14.67 -42.00 -47.39
N ALA A 140 -15.81 -42.62 -47.14
CA ALA A 140 -16.56 -42.47 -45.89
C ALA A 140 -15.73 -42.89 -44.68
N TYR A 141 -14.92 -43.94 -44.85
CA TYR A 141 -13.97 -44.40 -43.85
C TYR A 141 -12.87 -43.39 -43.55
N LEU A 142 -12.19 -42.86 -44.57
CA LEU A 142 -11.17 -41.82 -44.42
C LEU A 142 -11.74 -40.56 -43.76
N PHE A 143 -12.96 -40.17 -44.14
CA PHE A 143 -13.65 -39.04 -43.53
C PHE A 143 -13.95 -39.30 -42.05
N ARG A 144 -14.38 -40.52 -41.70
CA ARG A 144 -14.63 -40.88 -40.30
C ARG A 144 -13.34 -40.88 -39.47
N ALA A 145 -12.23 -41.35 -40.03
CA ALA A 145 -10.93 -41.29 -39.40
C ALA A 145 -10.49 -39.84 -39.15
N ALA A 146 -10.60 -38.97 -40.16
CA ALA A 146 -10.27 -37.55 -40.05
C ALA A 146 -11.13 -36.81 -39.02
N ILE A 147 -12.43 -37.11 -38.92
CA ILE A 147 -13.29 -36.54 -37.86
C ILE A 147 -12.87 -37.04 -36.48
N SER A 148 -12.49 -38.32 -36.37
CA SER A 148 -12.03 -38.86 -35.10
C SER A 148 -10.74 -38.17 -34.65
N GLU A 149 -9.81 -37.94 -35.57
CA GLU A 149 -8.57 -37.21 -35.34
C GLU A 149 -8.82 -35.74 -34.99
N LEU A 150 -9.70 -35.04 -35.71
CA LEU A 150 -10.06 -33.66 -35.40
C LEU A 150 -10.70 -33.55 -34.01
N ARG A 151 -11.54 -34.50 -33.62
CA ARG A 151 -12.15 -34.52 -32.28
C ARG A 151 -11.10 -34.70 -31.19
N THR A 152 -10.18 -35.66 -31.37
CA THR A 152 -9.12 -35.87 -30.37
C THR A 152 -8.17 -34.67 -30.30
N GLU A 153 -7.79 -34.09 -31.44
CA GLU A 153 -6.98 -32.88 -31.50
C GLU A 153 -7.68 -31.70 -30.81
N LEU A 154 -8.97 -31.47 -31.09
CA LEU A 154 -9.75 -30.41 -30.46
C LEU A 154 -9.85 -30.60 -28.94
N THR A 155 -10.14 -31.82 -28.48
CA THR A 155 -10.20 -32.12 -27.03
C THR A 155 -8.83 -31.91 -26.36
N MET A 156 -7.74 -32.31 -27.01
CA MET A 156 -6.39 -32.10 -26.48
C MET A 156 -6.02 -30.63 -26.46
N ARG A 157 -6.32 -29.89 -27.54
CA ARG A 157 -6.05 -28.46 -27.65
C ARG A 157 -6.81 -27.66 -26.61
N THR A 158 -8.12 -27.87 -26.51
CA THR A 158 -8.96 -27.20 -25.51
C THR A 158 -8.47 -27.50 -24.09
N ARG A 159 -8.15 -28.76 -23.77
CA ARG A 159 -7.60 -29.10 -22.45
C ARG A 159 -6.26 -28.43 -22.17
N SER A 160 -5.38 -28.33 -23.16
CA SER A 160 -4.11 -27.60 -23.05
C SER A 160 -4.34 -26.10 -22.83
N GLU A 161 -5.26 -25.48 -23.58
CA GLU A 161 -5.61 -24.08 -23.44
C GLU A 161 -6.23 -23.79 -22.05
N PHE A 162 -7.10 -24.65 -21.54
CA PHE A 162 -7.63 -24.53 -20.18
C PHE A 162 -6.54 -24.67 -19.11
N ALA A 163 -5.60 -25.59 -19.29
CA ALA A 163 -4.47 -25.74 -18.37
C ALA A 163 -3.56 -24.50 -18.36
N ALA A 164 -3.30 -23.92 -19.54
CA ALA A 164 -2.55 -22.68 -19.69
C ALA A 164 -3.28 -21.49 -19.04
N LEU A 165 -4.58 -21.34 -19.31
CA LEU A 165 -5.41 -20.28 -18.72
C LEU A 165 -5.47 -20.38 -17.20
N ARG A 166 -5.61 -21.60 -16.66
CA ARG A 166 -5.61 -21.83 -15.21
C ARG A 166 -4.27 -21.47 -14.58
N THR A 167 -3.17 -21.78 -15.26
CA THR A 167 -1.82 -21.41 -14.81
C THR A 167 -1.64 -19.89 -14.82
N ALA A 168 -2.04 -19.21 -15.90
CA ALA A 168 -1.99 -17.76 -15.99
C ALA A 168 -2.87 -17.08 -14.93
N SER A 169 -4.08 -17.58 -14.70
CA SER A 169 -4.98 -17.07 -13.66
C SER A 169 -4.38 -17.22 -12.27
N ASN A 170 -3.78 -18.37 -11.97
CA ASN A 170 -3.09 -18.59 -10.69
C ASN A 170 -1.85 -17.69 -10.53
N SER A 171 -1.10 -17.42 -11.60
CA SER A 171 0.01 -16.45 -11.58
C SER A 171 -0.50 -15.06 -11.25
N LEU A 172 -1.52 -14.59 -11.95
CA LEU A 172 -2.10 -13.26 -11.73
C LEU A 172 -2.64 -13.10 -10.31
N ARG A 173 -3.27 -14.13 -9.74
CA ARG A 173 -3.69 -14.12 -8.33
C ARG A 173 -2.51 -13.94 -7.39
N ARG A 174 -1.41 -14.67 -7.59
CA ARG A 174 -0.19 -14.52 -6.78
C ARG A 174 0.42 -13.12 -6.91
N GLU A 175 0.40 -12.54 -8.11
CA GLU A 175 0.89 -11.18 -8.35
C GLU A 175 0.02 -10.15 -7.61
N VAL A 176 -1.30 -10.31 -7.63
CA VAL A 176 -2.24 -9.46 -6.88
C VAL A 176 -2.00 -9.60 -5.37
N ASP A 177 -1.85 -10.81 -4.85
CA ASP A 177 -1.58 -11.05 -3.43
C ASP A 177 -0.24 -10.43 -3.00
N THR A 178 0.79 -10.58 -3.85
CA THR A 178 2.12 -9.98 -3.62
C THR A 178 2.03 -8.46 -3.62
N LEU A 179 1.31 -7.87 -4.57
CA LEU A 179 1.13 -6.42 -4.66
C LEU A 179 0.34 -5.88 -3.46
N ASN A 180 -0.70 -6.58 -3.03
CA ASN A 180 -1.47 -6.22 -1.85
C ASN A 180 -0.61 -6.30 -0.57
N GLY A 181 0.24 -7.32 -0.45
CA GLY A 181 1.22 -7.43 0.62
C GLY A 181 2.17 -6.23 0.66
N LYS A 182 2.79 -5.91 -0.48
CA LYS A 182 3.68 -4.74 -0.61
C LYS A 182 2.98 -3.43 -0.29
N MET A 183 1.78 -3.21 -0.82
CA MET A 183 1.04 -1.98 -0.54
C MET A 183 0.74 -1.82 0.95
N LYS A 184 0.41 -2.91 1.66
CA LYS A 184 0.20 -2.86 3.11
C LYS A 184 1.48 -2.56 3.89
N GLU A 185 2.61 -3.14 3.47
CA GLU A 185 3.93 -2.86 4.04
C GLU A 185 4.34 -1.41 3.81
N ASP A 186 4.16 -0.90 2.59
CA ASP A 186 4.46 0.48 2.22
C ASP A 186 3.59 1.45 3.03
N ILE A 187 2.29 1.18 3.16
CA ILE A 187 1.39 1.99 4.00
C ILE A 187 1.81 1.96 5.47
N ALA A 188 2.21 0.79 6.00
CA ALA A 188 2.66 0.67 7.38
C ALA A 188 3.97 1.43 7.62
N THR A 189 4.89 1.35 6.66
CA THR A 189 6.17 2.08 6.68
C THR A 189 5.93 3.58 6.62
N LEU A 190 5.14 4.06 5.65
CA LEU A 190 4.79 5.47 5.53
C LEU A 190 4.09 5.99 6.78
N LYS A 191 3.19 5.20 7.38
CA LYS A 191 2.55 5.57 8.64
C LYS A 191 3.58 5.71 9.75
N HIS A 192 4.51 4.76 9.89
CA HIS A 192 5.56 4.84 10.88
C HIS A 192 6.48 6.05 10.67
N ASP A 193 6.87 6.33 9.43
CA ASP A 193 7.69 7.48 9.08
C ASP A 193 6.98 8.80 9.41
N ILE A 194 5.68 8.91 9.12
CA ILE A 194 4.87 10.08 9.48
C ILE A 194 4.77 10.22 11.01
N ASP A 195 4.50 9.13 11.73
CA ASP A 195 4.42 9.15 13.20
C ASP A 195 5.78 9.57 13.81
N MET A 196 6.88 9.09 13.25
CA MET A 196 8.23 9.46 13.65
C MET A 196 8.52 10.94 13.38
N ASP A 197 8.19 11.45 12.19
CA ASP A 197 8.40 12.86 11.84
C ASP A 197 7.54 13.78 12.71
N ILE A 198 6.26 13.45 12.93
CA ILE A 198 5.39 14.20 13.84
C ILE A 198 5.97 14.23 15.25
N ASN A 199 6.44 13.09 15.76
CA ASN A 199 7.05 13.04 17.08
C ASN A 199 8.36 13.84 17.15
N ASN A 200 9.18 13.78 16.09
CA ASN A 200 10.41 14.55 15.99
C ASN A 200 10.11 16.07 15.98
N ARG A 201 9.20 16.53 15.13
CA ARG A 201 8.77 17.93 15.07
C ARG A 201 8.15 18.42 16.38
N LYS A 202 7.38 17.56 17.06
CA LYS A 202 6.84 17.88 18.39
C LYS A 202 7.94 17.99 19.43
N ASN A 203 8.95 17.12 19.37
CA ASN A 203 10.11 17.19 20.26
C ASN A 203 10.95 18.45 20.00
N GLU A 204 11.23 18.76 18.74
CA GLU A 204 11.92 19.99 18.31
C GLU A 204 11.16 21.23 18.79
N THR A 205 9.86 21.32 18.52
CA THR A 205 9.03 22.45 19.00
C THR A 205 9.06 22.58 20.52
N ARG A 206 9.07 21.46 21.26
CA ARG A 206 9.19 21.47 22.73
C ARG A 206 10.59 21.89 23.18
N ALA A 207 11.64 21.51 22.46
CA ALA A 207 13.00 21.93 22.75
C ALA A 207 13.14 23.45 22.52
N ASP A 208 12.64 23.98 21.41
CA ASP A 208 12.62 25.41 21.11
C ASP A 208 11.82 26.19 22.16
N ALA A 209 10.66 25.68 22.58
CA ALA A 209 9.87 26.29 23.65
C ALA A 209 10.66 26.38 24.96
N LYS A 210 11.41 25.33 25.33
CA LYS A 210 12.29 25.34 26.52
C LYS A 210 13.45 26.32 26.37
N VAL A 211 14.06 26.40 25.19
CA VAL A 211 15.12 27.39 24.92
C VAL A 211 14.59 28.81 25.09
N ASN A 212 13.39 29.08 24.57
CA ASN A 212 12.72 30.37 24.74
C ASN A 212 12.41 30.64 26.22
N GLU A 213 11.92 29.65 26.97
CA GLU A 213 11.65 29.78 28.41
C GLU A 213 12.92 30.14 29.20
N ILE A 214 14.04 29.45 28.95
CA ILE A 214 15.34 29.75 29.55
C ILE A 214 15.79 31.17 29.19
N SER A 215 15.62 31.58 27.93
CA SER A 215 15.99 32.92 27.48
C SER A 215 15.18 34.01 28.20
N ILE A 216 13.89 33.77 28.44
CA ILE A 216 13.02 34.69 29.17
C ILE A 216 13.47 34.79 30.64
N GLU A 217 13.78 33.65 31.27
CA GLU A 217 14.27 33.62 32.64
C GLU A 217 15.62 34.35 32.77
N GLU A 218 16.55 34.11 31.84
CA GLU A 218 17.83 34.82 31.81
C GLU A 218 17.64 36.34 31.63
N LEU A 219 16.75 36.75 30.72
CA LEU A 219 16.43 38.17 30.51
C LEU A 219 15.80 38.79 31.76
N ASN A 220 14.90 38.08 32.44
CA ASN A 220 14.29 38.54 33.68
C ASN A 220 15.35 38.68 34.80
N HIS A 221 16.26 37.71 34.93
CA HIS A 221 17.36 37.78 35.89
C HIS A 221 18.31 38.94 35.58
N ARG A 222 18.70 39.12 34.31
CA ARG A 222 19.52 40.27 33.88
C ARG A 222 18.82 41.61 34.13
N ALA A 223 17.52 41.71 33.88
CA ALA A 223 16.73 42.91 34.16
C ALA A 223 16.69 43.20 35.67
N THR A 224 16.52 42.16 36.49
CA THR A 224 16.51 42.26 37.96
C THR A 224 17.85 42.74 38.51
N ILE A 225 18.97 42.25 37.97
CA ILE A 225 20.31 42.76 38.36
C ILE A 225 20.45 44.22 37.93
N LYS A 226 20.13 44.57 36.68
CA LYS A 226 20.24 45.95 36.19
C LYS A 226 19.40 46.94 37.00
N ILE A 227 18.19 46.57 37.43
CA ILE A 227 17.39 47.46 38.28
C ILE A 227 17.98 47.59 39.68
N SER A 228 18.63 46.55 40.22
CA SER A 228 19.38 46.62 41.47
C SER A 228 20.57 47.57 41.34
N ASP A 229 21.37 47.43 40.27
CA ASP A 229 22.51 48.30 39.99
C ASP A 229 22.06 49.77 39.87
N LEU A 230 21.00 50.04 39.10
CA LEU A 230 20.42 51.39 38.97
C LEU A 230 19.92 51.94 40.32
N ARG A 231 19.32 51.12 41.18
CA ARG A 231 18.94 51.56 42.54
C ARG A 231 20.17 51.95 43.36
N THR A 232 21.23 51.15 43.31
CA THR A 232 22.49 51.48 44.02
C THR A 232 23.15 52.73 43.46
N GLU A 233 23.14 52.93 42.14
CA GLU A 233 23.65 54.14 41.48
C GLU A 233 22.85 55.38 41.91
N ILE A 234 21.52 55.28 42.01
CA ILE A 234 20.66 56.36 42.54
C ILE A 234 21.00 56.65 44.01
N GLU A 235 21.19 55.62 44.85
CA GLU A 235 21.58 55.81 46.24
C GLU A 235 22.95 56.48 46.37
N GLN A 236 23.93 56.03 45.59
CA GLN A 236 25.25 56.67 45.51
C GLN A 236 25.13 58.13 45.06
N ALA A 237 24.33 58.42 44.03
CA ALA A 237 24.08 59.78 43.58
C ALA A 237 23.44 60.64 44.69
N LYS A 238 22.49 60.10 45.45
CA LYS A 238 21.90 60.77 46.62
C LYS A 238 22.96 61.08 47.68
N TRP A 239 23.82 60.12 48.03
CA TRP A 239 24.91 60.31 48.99
C TRP A 239 25.90 61.39 48.55
N VAL A 240 26.28 61.40 47.28
CA VAL A 240 27.18 62.40 46.71
C VAL A 240 26.53 63.78 46.69
N ASN A 241 25.25 63.88 46.33
CA ASN A 241 24.55 65.15 46.31
C ASN A 241 24.36 65.73 47.73
N VAL A 242 24.03 64.88 48.71
CA VAL A 242 23.92 65.27 50.12
C VAL A 242 25.26 65.72 50.68
N SER A 243 26.34 64.96 50.47
CA SER A 243 27.68 65.33 50.96
C SER A 243 28.18 66.64 50.38
N ARG A 244 27.99 66.88 49.07
CA ARG A 244 28.30 68.17 48.43
C ARG A 244 27.45 69.31 49.01
N GLY A 245 26.16 69.08 49.25
CA GLY A 245 25.28 70.06 49.90
C GLY A 245 25.74 70.42 51.31
N VAL A 246 26.08 69.42 52.14
CA VAL A 246 26.59 69.60 53.50
C VAL A 246 27.91 70.37 53.50
N LEU A 247 28.85 70.02 52.63
CA LEU A 247 30.10 70.78 52.43
C LEU A 247 29.83 72.23 52.06
N GLY A 248 28.87 72.48 51.16
CA GLY A 248 28.43 73.83 50.79
C GLY A 248 27.93 74.62 52.01
N VAL A 249 27.04 74.04 52.81
CA VAL A 249 26.52 74.67 54.04
C VAL A 249 27.63 74.92 55.06
N LEU A 250 28.51 73.95 55.32
CA LEU A 250 29.64 74.12 56.24
C LEU A 250 30.62 75.20 55.76
N SER A 251 30.87 75.29 54.45
CA SER A 251 31.71 76.35 53.87
C SER A 251 31.09 77.73 54.07
N LEU A 252 29.76 77.85 53.92
CA LEU A 252 29.02 79.08 54.16
C LEU A 252 29.11 79.51 55.63
N VAL A 253 28.88 78.58 56.57
CA VAL A 253 29.00 78.86 58.01
C VAL A 253 30.43 79.26 58.39
N SER A 254 31.43 78.57 57.85
CA SER A 254 32.85 78.89 58.11
C SER A 254 33.22 80.28 57.59
N LEU A 255 32.71 80.68 56.42
CA LEU A 255 32.89 82.02 55.87
C LEU A 255 32.24 83.09 56.77
N VAL A 256 31.03 82.82 57.29
CA VAL A 256 30.36 83.72 58.25
C VAL A 256 31.21 83.88 59.52
N ILE A 257 31.71 82.80 60.10
CA ILE A 257 32.58 82.87 61.29
C ILE A 257 33.88 83.63 60.98
N ALA A 258 34.53 83.36 59.85
CA ALA A 258 35.78 84.03 59.46
C ALA A 258 35.58 85.54 59.25
N THR A 259 34.47 85.96 58.64
CA THR A 259 34.12 87.39 58.53
C THR A 259 33.83 88.02 59.89
N MET A 260 33.36 87.24 60.86
CA MET A 260 33.16 87.71 62.23
C MET A 260 34.45 87.79 63.06
N GLU A 261 35.39 86.85 62.87
CA GLU A 261 36.72 86.85 63.52
C GLU A 261 37.67 87.92 62.96
N LEU A 262 37.44 88.41 61.73
CA LEU A 262 38.16 89.57 61.19
C LEU A 262 37.66 90.92 61.77
N ALA A 263 36.63 90.91 62.63
CA ALA A 263 36.24 92.07 63.42
C ALA A 263 37.09 92.16 64.71
N PRO A 264 37.78 93.29 64.97
CA PRO A 264 38.66 93.41 66.13
C PRO A 264 37.86 93.34 67.44
N LYS A 265 38.20 92.37 68.30
CA LYS A 265 37.56 92.19 69.62
C LYS A 265 38.25 93.07 70.68
N PRO A 266 37.53 93.94 71.41
CA PRO A 266 38.11 94.76 72.47
C PRO A 266 38.37 93.96 73.77
N THR A 267 39.46 94.33 74.43
CA THR A 267 40.06 93.78 75.66
C THR A 267 39.26 94.05 76.94
N LYS A 268 39.27 93.08 77.88
CA LYS A 268 38.90 93.24 79.30
C LYS A 268 39.82 94.25 80.03
N PRO A 269 39.32 94.90 81.09
CA PRO A 269 40.13 95.03 82.31
C PRO A 269 39.37 94.77 83.63
N VAL A 270 40.17 94.45 84.66
CA VAL A 270 39.88 94.10 86.07
C VAL A 270 40.43 95.25 86.97
N PRO A 271 40.65 95.10 88.29
CA PRO A 271 39.82 95.25 89.53
C PRO A 271 40.15 96.50 90.38
N VAL A 272 39.41 96.83 91.49
CA VAL A 272 39.96 97.43 92.75
C VAL A 272 38.96 97.31 93.95
N PRO A 273 39.29 97.58 95.26
CA PRO A 273 39.47 96.57 96.33
C PRO A 273 38.64 96.76 97.65
N THR A 274 38.75 95.71 98.49
CA THR A 274 38.65 95.48 99.97
C THR A 274 38.56 96.70 100.95
N PRO A 275 38.04 96.58 102.20
CA PRO A 275 38.58 95.75 103.32
C PRO A 275 37.52 94.96 104.16
N THR A 276 37.80 93.71 104.57
CA THR A 276 38.25 93.22 105.91
C THR A 276 37.10 93.06 106.93
N VAL A 277 36.83 91.88 107.53
CA VAL A 277 37.37 91.35 108.81
C VAL A 277 36.91 89.87 108.93
N VAL A 278 37.81 88.87 108.91
CA VAL A 278 38.32 88.00 110.03
C VAL A 278 37.22 87.45 110.97
N VAL A 279 37.00 86.15 111.10
CA VAL A 279 37.47 85.22 112.17
C VAL A 279 36.89 83.83 111.79
N GLU A 280 37.71 82.85 111.40
CA GLU A 280 38.31 81.75 112.18
C GLU A 280 37.44 80.46 112.28
N ARG A 281 38.09 79.34 111.90
CA ARG A 281 37.94 77.89 112.23
C ARG A 281 36.56 77.36 112.67
N GLU A 282 36.13 76.16 112.31
CA GLU A 282 36.82 74.89 112.51
C GLU A 282 36.09 73.74 111.78
N LYS A 283 36.76 72.58 111.79
CA LYS A 283 36.46 71.28 111.23
C LYS A 283 35.26 70.55 111.88
N LEU A 284 34.84 69.48 111.17
CA LEU A 284 34.40 68.14 111.62
C LEU A 284 32.93 67.74 111.42
N ASP A 285 32.83 66.56 110.79
CA ASP A 285 31.94 65.41 111.03
C ASP A 285 30.41 65.57 110.89
N LEU A 286 29.78 64.85 109.95
CA LEU A 286 29.35 63.43 109.97
C LEU A 286 27.94 63.27 110.56
N ARG A 287 27.14 62.43 109.89
CA ARG A 287 25.79 61.92 110.19
C ARG A 287 24.61 62.70 109.60
N GLU A 288 23.82 62.10 108.69
CA GLU A 288 22.93 60.92 108.81
C GLU A 288 21.54 61.31 109.32
N PHE A 289 20.54 60.57 108.81
CA PHE A 289 19.08 60.65 108.92
C PHE A 289 18.39 61.45 107.80
N GLU A 290 17.68 60.79 106.88
CA GLU A 290 16.31 60.22 107.07
C GLU A 290 15.35 61.35 107.48
N ASP A 291 14.16 61.53 106.93
CA ASP A 291 13.40 60.70 106.03
C ASP A 291 12.18 61.52 105.57
N ASN A 292 11.59 61.04 104.49
CA ASN A 292 10.14 60.94 104.28
C ASN A 292 9.28 62.21 104.04
N GLU A 293 8.40 61.98 103.05
CA GLU A 293 6.98 62.31 103.02
C GLU A 293 6.61 63.34 101.94
N SER A 294 6.40 62.86 100.72
CA SER A 294 5.09 62.39 100.20
C SER A 294 4.05 63.48 100.23
N THR A 295 3.63 63.97 99.07
CA THR A 295 2.22 63.92 98.68
C THR A 295 2.04 64.19 97.18
N SER A 296 1.21 63.32 96.61
CA SER A 296 0.51 63.28 95.31
C SER A 296 0.58 64.44 94.33
#